data_AF-A0A239SML3-F1
#
_entry.id   AF-A0A239SML3-F1
#
_cell.length_a   1.000
_cell.length_b   1.000
_cell.length_c   1.000
_cell.angle_alpha   90.00
_cell.angle_beta   90.00
_cell.angle_gamma   90.00
#
_symmetry.space_group_name_H-M   'P 1'
#
loop_
_entity.id
_entity.type
_entity.pdbx_description
1 polymer ?
#
loop_
_entity_poly.entity_id
_entity_poly.type
_entity_poly.pdbx_seq_one_letter_code
_entity_poly.pdbx_strand_id
1 'polypeptide(L)'
;MAEIFRLFKLGLDQAYSDDYAQIGKDNFIQSIEKETGTLAMYASHVYGDTSKQIVVERYASEEAYQEHIASQHFQAFAELAKKAVTSREVINLVPEIFLQKPQEMRVFEKNDLSVRLATVRVNDNAAFSDIVLPEMRASMEKESGVLIMYAGRAVDQPDTWYFFEVYQDEAAYEHHRDTAHFKDYIEKSEPFLINKDLQNLTADLLVNRG
;
A
#
# COMPACT_ATOMS: atom_id res chain seq x y z
N MET A 1 -5.24 6.26 20.15
CA MET A 1 -6.26 5.62 19.27
C MET A 1 -5.50 4.68 18.33
N ALA A 2 -6.10 3.57 17.91
CA ALA A 2 -5.44 2.63 17.00
C ALA A 2 -5.51 3.17 15.57
N GLU A 3 -4.40 3.11 14.82
CA GLU A 3 -4.38 3.51 13.42
C GLU A 3 -5.24 2.57 12.56
N ILE A 4 -5.86 3.12 11.51
CA ILE A 4 -6.63 2.35 10.52
C ILE A 4 -5.73 2.07 9.32
N PHE A 5 -5.69 0.82 8.88
CA PHE A 5 -4.95 0.39 7.69
C PHE A 5 -5.85 -0.43 6.78
N ARG A 6 -6.03 0.04 5.54
CA ARG A 6 -6.92 -0.61 4.58
C ARG A 6 -6.27 -0.71 3.23
N LEU A 7 -6.57 -1.83 2.57
CA LEU A 7 -6.26 -2.06 1.17
C LEU A 7 -7.55 -2.29 0.42
N PHE A 8 -7.67 -1.67 -0.74
CA PHE A 8 -8.79 -1.81 -1.64
C PHE A 8 -8.29 -2.38 -2.96
N LYS A 9 -9.00 -3.38 -3.49
CA LYS A 9 -8.84 -3.82 -4.87
C LYS A 9 -10.10 -3.45 -5.63
N LEU A 10 -9.96 -2.63 -6.66
CA LEU A 10 -11.10 -2.09 -7.41
C LEU A 10 -10.98 -2.47 -8.89
N GLY A 11 -12.09 -2.89 -9.47
CA GLY A 11 -12.25 -2.95 -10.92
C GLY A 11 -12.71 -1.60 -11.44
N LEU A 12 -12.08 -1.06 -12.47
CA LEU A 12 -12.39 0.22 -13.09
C LEU A 12 -12.94 0.01 -14.50
N ASP A 13 -14.16 0.51 -14.75
CA ASP A 13 -14.67 0.70 -16.10
C ASP A 13 -13.82 1.76 -16.80
N GLN A 14 -13.13 1.35 -17.87
CA GLN A 14 -12.20 2.19 -18.61
C GLN A 14 -12.90 3.35 -19.33
N ALA A 15 -14.22 3.34 -19.48
CA ALA A 15 -14.97 4.50 -19.96
C ALA A 15 -14.86 5.72 -19.01
N TYR A 16 -14.44 5.51 -17.76
CA TYR A 16 -14.29 6.54 -16.73
C TYR A 16 -12.83 6.78 -16.32
N SER A 17 -11.84 6.32 -17.09
CA SER A 17 -10.41 6.43 -16.72
C SER A 17 -9.97 7.85 -16.38
N ASP A 18 -10.37 8.82 -17.22
CA ASP A 18 -9.94 10.22 -17.09
C ASP A 18 -10.60 10.88 -15.87
N ASP A 19 -11.90 10.65 -15.68
CA ASP A 19 -12.64 11.12 -14.51
C ASP A 19 -12.08 10.51 -13.22
N TYR A 20 -11.75 9.21 -13.24
CA TYR A 20 -11.16 8.51 -12.10
C TYR A 20 -9.80 9.08 -11.73
N ALA A 21 -8.93 9.31 -12.71
CA ALA A 21 -7.62 9.91 -12.50
C ALA A 21 -7.73 11.32 -11.91
N GLN A 22 -8.60 12.17 -12.48
CA GLN A 22 -8.74 13.56 -12.04
C GLN A 22 -9.39 13.66 -10.65
N ILE A 23 -10.55 13.01 -10.45
CA ILE A 23 -11.26 13.06 -9.16
C ILE A 23 -10.47 12.36 -8.06
N GLY A 24 -9.78 11.26 -8.39
CA GLY A 24 -8.85 10.59 -7.46
C GLY A 24 -7.70 11.49 -7.03
N LYS A 25 -7.09 12.22 -7.97
CA LYS A 25 -6.04 13.21 -7.68
C LYS A 25 -6.53 14.32 -6.77
N ASP A 26 -7.72 14.86 -7.04
CA ASP A 26 -8.33 15.91 -6.21
C ASP A 26 -8.66 15.39 -4.80
N ASN A 27 -9.08 14.14 -4.68
CA ASN A 27 -9.28 13.47 -3.39
C ASN A 27 -7.96 13.42 -2.61
N PHE A 28 -6.91 12.85 -3.19
CA PHE A 28 -5.60 12.67 -2.54
C PHE A 28 -4.96 13.99 -2.11
N ILE A 29 -4.97 15.00 -2.99
CA ILE A 29 -4.42 16.34 -2.67
C ILE A 29 -5.17 16.95 -1.50
N GLN A 30 -6.51 16.95 -1.55
CA GLN A 30 -7.28 17.58 -0.49
C GLN A 30 -7.21 16.83 0.84
N SER A 31 -7.16 15.49 0.82
CA SER A 31 -7.04 14.70 2.05
C SER A 31 -5.70 14.99 2.74
N ILE A 32 -4.58 14.94 2.01
CA ILE A 32 -3.27 15.18 2.62
C ILE A 32 -3.08 16.64 3.06
N GLU A 33 -3.72 17.61 2.41
CA GLU A 33 -3.62 19.03 2.79
C GLU A 33 -4.56 19.43 3.93
N LYS A 34 -5.79 18.89 3.96
CA LYS A 34 -6.86 19.37 4.85
C LYS A 34 -7.12 18.47 6.05
N GLU A 35 -6.75 17.19 5.99
CA GLU A 35 -7.10 16.19 6.99
C GLU A 35 -5.86 15.75 7.76
N THR A 36 -5.60 16.34 8.93
CA THR A 36 -4.42 16.01 9.76
C THR A 36 -4.34 14.51 10.08
N GLY A 37 -5.48 13.84 10.21
CA GLY A 37 -5.58 12.42 10.52
C GLY A 37 -5.38 11.47 9.34
N THR A 38 -5.34 11.96 8.09
CA THR A 38 -4.98 11.16 6.91
C THR A 38 -3.46 11.13 6.79
N LEU A 39 -2.86 9.97 7.10
CA LEU A 39 -1.40 9.82 7.24
C LEU A 39 -0.74 9.42 5.93
N ALA A 40 -1.39 8.55 5.17
CA ALA A 40 -0.94 8.12 3.85
C ALA A 40 -2.09 7.62 2.98
N MET A 41 -1.99 7.86 1.68
CA MET A 41 -2.85 7.27 0.66
C MET A 41 -1.99 6.95 -0.57
N TYR A 42 -2.12 5.73 -1.09
CA TYR A 42 -1.37 5.25 -2.25
C TYR A 42 -2.33 4.58 -3.22
N ALA A 43 -2.53 5.18 -4.40
CA ALA A 43 -3.23 4.58 -5.52
C ALA A 43 -2.23 4.10 -6.56
N SER A 44 -2.47 2.90 -7.07
CA SER A 44 -1.68 2.24 -8.08
C SER A 44 -2.60 1.35 -8.91
N HIS A 45 -2.12 0.89 -10.07
CA HIS A 45 -2.79 -0.17 -10.81
C HIS A 45 -1.86 -1.36 -11.04
N VAL A 46 -2.45 -2.52 -11.30
CA VAL A 46 -1.68 -3.72 -11.67
C VAL A 46 -0.91 -3.43 -12.96
N TYR A 47 0.38 -3.73 -12.98
CA TYR A 47 1.22 -3.46 -14.15
C TYR A 47 0.64 -4.11 -15.41
N GLY A 48 0.42 -3.30 -16.44
CA GLY A 48 -0.15 -3.74 -17.72
C GLY A 48 -1.68 -3.89 -17.73
N ASP A 49 -2.37 -3.59 -16.63
CA ASP A 49 -3.83 -3.68 -16.53
C ASP A 49 -4.41 -2.50 -15.72
N THR A 50 -4.70 -1.41 -16.43
CA THR A 50 -5.31 -0.19 -15.88
C THR A 50 -6.77 -0.38 -15.43
N SER A 51 -7.37 -1.55 -15.64
CA SER A 51 -8.69 -1.88 -15.10
C SER A 51 -8.65 -2.37 -13.66
N LYS A 52 -7.47 -2.71 -13.13
CA LYS A 52 -7.31 -3.22 -11.77
C LYS A 52 -6.54 -2.23 -10.91
N GLN A 53 -7.28 -1.52 -10.08
CA GLN A 53 -6.76 -0.49 -9.19
C GLN A 53 -6.52 -1.08 -7.80
N ILE A 54 -5.44 -0.65 -7.15
CA ILE A 54 -5.05 -0.95 -5.78
C ILE A 54 -4.95 0.37 -5.04
N VAL A 55 -5.69 0.52 -3.94
CA VAL A 55 -5.59 1.70 -3.07
C VAL A 55 -5.22 1.25 -1.68
N VAL A 56 -4.23 1.90 -1.08
CA VAL A 56 -3.78 1.66 0.29
C VAL A 56 -3.94 2.94 1.08
N GLU A 57 -4.62 2.88 2.22
CA GLU A 57 -4.94 4.05 3.05
C GLU A 57 -4.55 3.80 4.51
N ARG A 58 -4.00 4.83 5.15
CA ARG A 58 -3.60 4.84 6.54
C ARG A 58 -4.12 6.10 7.25
N TYR A 59 -4.85 5.90 8.34
CA TYR A 59 -5.40 6.99 9.15
C TYR A 59 -4.96 6.87 10.60
N ALA A 60 -4.83 8.02 11.28
CA ALA A 60 -4.39 8.09 12.67
C ALA A 60 -5.38 7.44 13.65
N SER A 61 -6.66 7.38 13.29
CA SER A 61 -7.72 6.75 14.08
C SER A 61 -8.98 6.49 13.26
N GLU A 62 -9.97 5.84 13.88
CA GLU A 62 -11.30 5.70 13.30
C GLU A 62 -11.96 7.07 13.10
N GLU A 63 -11.80 8.01 14.04
CA GLU A 63 -12.33 9.38 13.91
C GLU A 63 -11.75 10.10 12.70
N ALA A 64 -10.44 9.98 12.46
CA ALA A 64 -9.79 10.53 11.27
C ALA A 64 -10.35 9.92 9.97
N TYR A 65 -10.59 8.60 9.96
CA TYR A 65 -11.25 7.94 8.83
C TYR A 65 -12.70 8.43 8.63
N GLN A 66 -13.45 8.64 9.72
CA GLN A 66 -14.80 9.19 9.64
C GLN A 66 -14.82 10.63 9.11
N GLU A 67 -13.85 11.47 9.49
CA GLU A 67 -13.65 12.80 8.91
C GLU A 67 -13.38 12.71 7.40
N HIS A 68 -12.49 11.81 6.99
CA HIS A 68 -12.17 11.59 5.58
C HIS A 68 -13.42 11.22 4.77
N ILE A 69 -14.20 10.22 5.21
CA ILE A 69 -15.37 9.81 4.43
C ILE A 69 -16.51 10.84 4.46
N ALA A 70 -16.55 11.73 5.44
CA ALA A 70 -17.51 12.84 5.49
C ALA A 70 -17.10 14.03 4.61
N SER A 71 -15.86 14.05 4.10
CA SER A 71 -15.31 15.18 3.36
C SER A 71 -15.93 15.34 1.97
N GLN A 72 -15.99 16.58 1.47
CA GLN A 72 -16.55 16.86 0.14
C GLN A 72 -15.77 16.15 -0.98
N HIS A 73 -14.45 16.03 -0.84
CA HIS A 73 -13.58 15.46 -1.87
C HIS A 73 -13.69 13.93 -1.92
N PHE A 74 -13.82 13.25 -0.77
CA PHE A 74 -14.15 11.84 -0.76
C PHE A 74 -15.56 11.57 -1.29
N GLN A 75 -16.55 12.39 -0.91
CA GLN A 75 -17.93 12.23 -1.42
C GLN A 75 -17.99 12.37 -2.95
N ALA A 76 -17.22 13.27 -3.55
CA ALA A 76 -17.10 13.36 -5.01
C ALA A 76 -16.54 12.07 -5.63
N PHE A 77 -15.48 11.51 -5.04
CA PHE A 77 -14.93 10.21 -5.45
C PHE A 77 -15.95 9.08 -5.28
N ALA A 78 -16.67 9.03 -4.16
CA ALA A 78 -17.69 8.03 -3.88
C ALA A 78 -18.85 8.08 -4.89
N GLU A 79 -19.29 9.27 -5.31
CA GLU A 79 -20.31 9.42 -6.35
C GLU A 79 -19.84 8.94 -7.73
N LEU A 80 -18.59 9.22 -8.10
CA LEU A 80 -17.99 8.66 -9.32
C LEU A 80 -17.93 7.12 -9.23
N ALA A 81 -17.47 6.60 -8.10
CA ALA A 81 -17.26 5.17 -7.89
C ALA A 81 -18.54 4.35 -8.10
N LYS A 82 -19.73 4.89 -7.78
CA LYS A 82 -21.03 4.23 -8.06
C LYS A 82 -21.25 3.88 -9.54
N LYS A 83 -20.58 4.57 -10.46
CA LYS A 83 -20.68 4.36 -11.91
C LYS A 83 -19.43 3.70 -12.48
N ALA A 84 -18.26 4.13 -12.01
CA ALA A 84 -16.97 3.74 -12.57
C ALA A 84 -16.41 2.42 -12.00
N VAL A 85 -16.78 2.04 -10.77
CA VAL A 85 -16.21 0.85 -10.12
C VAL A 85 -17.06 -0.38 -10.43
N THR A 86 -16.47 -1.36 -11.12
CA THR A 86 -17.12 -2.61 -11.54
C THR A 86 -16.99 -3.73 -10.51
N SER A 87 -15.96 -3.67 -9.65
CA SER A 87 -15.77 -4.58 -8.52
C SER A 87 -15.07 -3.88 -7.37
N ARG A 88 -15.35 -4.28 -6.14
CA ARG A 88 -14.75 -3.69 -4.94
C ARG A 88 -14.51 -4.75 -3.88
N GLU A 89 -13.25 -4.95 -3.54
CA GLU A 89 -12.79 -5.72 -2.39
C GLU A 89 -12.16 -4.76 -1.39
N VAL A 90 -12.50 -4.91 -0.10
CA VAL A 90 -11.90 -4.15 1.00
C VAL A 90 -11.24 -5.14 1.95
N ILE A 91 -9.95 -4.95 2.18
CA ILE A 91 -9.16 -5.75 3.10
C ILE A 91 -8.79 -4.84 4.28
N ASN A 92 -9.42 -5.09 5.42
CA ASN A 92 -9.05 -4.44 6.67
C ASN A 92 -7.80 -5.14 7.23
N LEU A 93 -6.78 -4.36 7.58
CA LEU A 93 -5.51 -4.87 8.04
C LEU A 93 -5.28 -4.49 9.50
N VAL A 94 -4.84 -5.47 10.30
CA VAL A 94 -4.19 -5.22 11.57
C VAL A 94 -2.75 -4.80 11.26
N PRO A 95 -2.32 -3.57 11.60
CA PRO A 95 -0.95 -3.14 11.35
C PRO A 95 0.07 -3.97 12.12
N GLU A 96 1.13 -4.38 11.45
CA GLU A 96 2.29 -5.05 12.07
C GLU A 96 3.49 -4.11 12.12
N ILE A 97 3.74 -3.39 11.02
CA ILE A 97 4.77 -2.35 10.98
C ILE A 97 4.50 -1.34 9.87
N PHE A 98 4.82 -0.08 10.14
CA PHE A 98 4.90 0.98 9.14
C PHE A 98 6.32 1.54 9.13
N LEU A 99 7.03 1.34 8.03
CA LEU A 99 8.33 1.97 7.82
C LEU A 99 8.28 2.81 6.55
N GLN A 100 8.84 4.02 6.64
CA GLN A 100 9.00 4.92 5.51
C GLN A 100 10.19 5.84 5.73
N LYS A 101 10.73 6.40 4.65
CA LYS A 101 11.69 7.51 4.74
C LYS A 101 10.95 8.77 5.21
N PRO A 102 11.63 9.66 5.96
CA PRO A 102 11.00 10.85 6.56
C PRO A 102 10.59 11.92 5.54
N GLN A 103 10.99 11.77 4.27
CA GLN A 103 10.61 12.71 3.25
C GLN A 103 9.17 12.45 2.80
N GLU A 104 8.36 13.49 2.89
CA GLU A 104 6.99 13.47 2.40
C GLU A 104 6.93 13.06 0.93
N MET A 105 6.01 12.16 0.61
CA MET A 105 5.73 11.73 -0.75
C MET A 105 4.59 12.57 -1.34
N ARG A 106 4.78 13.09 -2.56
CA ARG A 106 3.79 13.85 -3.33
C ARG A 106 3.92 13.49 -4.81
N VAL A 107 3.47 12.30 -5.17
CA VAL A 107 3.51 11.79 -6.55
C VAL A 107 2.14 11.95 -7.16
N PHE A 108 2.06 12.74 -8.23
CA PHE A 108 0.81 13.04 -8.94
C PHE A 108 0.93 12.97 -10.46
N GLU A 109 2.12 12.58 -10.93
CA GLU A 109 2.54 12.55 -12.33
C GLU A 109 3.32 11.25 -12.56
N LYS A 110 3.59 10.95 -13.83
CA LYS A 110 4.42 9.82 -14.22
C LYS A 110 5.78 9.86 -13.50
N ASN A 111 6.19 8.70 -13.01
CA ASN A 111 7.38 8.51 -12.18
C ASN A 111 8.02 7.15 -12.50
N ASP A 112 9.22 6.93 -11.96
CA ASP A 112 10.00 5.71 -12.15
C ASP A 112 9.93 4.75 -10.94
N LEU A 113 9.06 5.05 -9.95
CA LEU A 113 8.95 4.24 -8.74
C LEU A 113 8.55 2.80 -9.08
N SER A 114 9.18 1.86 -8.40
CA SER A 114 8.78 0.46 -8.47
C SER A 114 7.93 0.12 -7.25
N VAL A 115 6.72 -0.40 -7.47
CA VAL A 115 5.77 -0.71 -6.39
C VAL A 115 5.45 -2.19 -6.38
N ARG A 116 5.42 -2.79 -5.18
CA ARG A 116 5.06 -4.19 -4.98
C ARG A 116 3.92 -4.30 -3.97
N LEU A 117 2.99 -5.18 -4.29
CA LEU A 117 2.03 -5.71 -3.34
C LEU A 117 2.28 -7.21 -3.19
N ALA A 118 2.81 -7.62 -2.04
CA ALA A 118 2.98 -9.03 -1.70
C ALA A 118 1.82 -9.50 -0.80
N THR A 119 1.19 -10.61 -1.16
CA THR A 119 0.24 -11.32 -0.29
C THR A 119 0.87 -12.64 0.12
N VAL A 120 1.07 -12.83 1.42
CA VAL A 120 1.81 -13.98 1.97
C VAL A 120 0.95 -14.69 2.99
N ARG A 121 0.65 -15.96 2.76
CA ARG A 121 -0.05 -16.81 3.72
C ARG A 121 0.94 -17.73 4.42
N VAL A 122 0.84 -17.83 5.74
CA VAL A 122 1.78 -18.60 6.57
C VAL A 122 1.06 -19.55 7.52
N ASN A 123 1.75 -20.59 7.97
CA ASN A 123 1.22 -21.53 8.97
C ASN A 123 1.57 -21.13 10.42
N ASP A 124 2.53 -20.22 10.61
CA ASP A 124 2.95 -19.70 11.91
C ASP A 124 3.28 -18.20 11.80
N ASN A 125 2.36 -17.37 12.29
CA ASN A 125 2.53 -15.91 12.27
C ASN A 125 3.65 -15.42 13.17
N ALA A 126 3.86 -16.06 14.32
CA ALA A 126 4.84 -15.58 15.30
C ALA A 126 6.25 -15.82 14.75
N ALA A 127 6.52 -17.04 14.29
CA ALA A 127 7.80 -17.38 13.69
C ALA A 127 8.08 -16.54 12.42
N PHE A 128 7.08 -16.33 11.57
CA PHE A 128 7.24 -15.50 10.38
C PHE A 128 7.52 -14.03 10.74
N SER A 129 6.79 -13.47 11.71
CA SER A 129 6.98 -12.10 12.21
C SER A 129 8.40 -11.87 12.75
N ASP A 130 8.91 -12.82 13.54
CA ASP A 130 10.26 -12.77 14.13
C ASP A 130 11.38 -12.75 13.06
N ILE A 131 11.08 -13.17 11.82
CA ILE A 131 12.02 -13.18 10.69
C ILE A 131 11.85 -11.95 9.81
N VAL A 132 10.61 -11.64 9.39
CA VAL A 132 10.36 -10.59 8.39
C VAL A 132 10.50 -9.17 8.95
N LEU A 133 10.11 -8.94 10.21
CA LEU A 133 10.18 -7.59 10.78
C LEU A 133 11.62 -7.07 10.94
N PRO A 134 12.61 -7.89 11.38
CA PRO A 134 14.02 -7.48 11.34
C PRO A 134 14.55 -7.20 9.93
N GLU A 135 14.13 -7.98 8.93
CA GLU A 135 14.49 -7.75 7.53
C GLU A 135 13.99 -6.38 7.06
N MET A 136 12.69 -6.09 7.22
CA MET A 136 12.11 -4.81 6.81
C MET A 136 12.82 -3.61 7.47
N ARG A 137 13.19 -3.74 8.76
CA ARG A 137 13.95 -2.70 9.49
C ARG A 137 15.36 -2.53 8.92
N ALA A 138 16.06 -3.63 8.64
CA ALA A 138 17.41 -3.58 8.07
C ALA A 138 17.39 -2.96 6.66
N SER A 139 16.40 -3.32 5.84
CA SER A 139 16.19 -2.78 4.50
C SER A 139 15.97 -1.27 4.57
N MET A 140 15.07 -0.82 5.44
CA MET A 140 14.81 0.61 5.63
C MET A 140 15.98 1.40 6.22
N GLU A 141 16.85 0.78 7.01
CA GLU A 141 18.05 1.42 7.57
C GLU A 141 19.20 1.51 6.54
N LYS A 142 19.47 0.40 5.84
CA LYS A 142 20.69 0.22 5.04
C LYS A 142 20.52 0.58 3.57
N GLU A 143 19.28 0.57 3.07
CA GLU A 143 19.00 0.75 1.66
C GLU A 143 18.32 2.11 1.44
N SER A 144 18.98 2.99 0.69
CA SER A 144 18.42 4.31 0.36
C SER A 144 17.27 4.22 -0.65
N GLY A 145 17.29 3.20 -1.51
CA GLY A 145 16.30 2.98 -2.55
C GLY A 145 15.01 2.32 -2.08
N VAL A 146 14.93 1.84 -0.83
CA VAL A 146 13.69 1.34 -0.20
C VAL A 146 13.00 2.52 0.48
N LEU A 147 11.84 2.95 -0.02
CA LEU A 147 11.20 4.20 0.41
C LEU A 147 10.09 3.96 1.43
N ILE A 148 9.27 2.93 1.21
CA ILE A 148 8.12 2.56 2.04
C ILE A 148 8.09 1.03 2.16
N MET A 149 7.89 0.53 3.37
CA MET A 149 7.53 -0.87 3.63
C MET A 149 6.44 -0.91 4.71
N TYR A 150 5.21 -1.16 4.28
CA TYR A 150 4.06 -1.30 5.17
C TYR A 150 3.63 -2.76 5.20
N ALA A 151 3.43 -3.32 6.40
CA ALA A 151 2.91 -4.67 6.56
C ALA A 151 1.75 -4.73 7.54
N GLY A 152 0.77 -5.56 7.23
CA GLY A 152 -0.35 -5.87 8.11
C GLY A 152 -0.99 -7.21 7.77
N ARG A 153 -1.76 -7.75 8.70
CA ARG A 153 -2.49 -9.01 8.52
C ARG A 153 -3.97 -8.77 8.28
N ALA A 154 -4.59 -9.54 7.39
CA ALA A 154 -6.03 -9.43 7.16
C ALA A 154 -6.80 -9.77 8.44
N VAL A 155 -7.74 -8.91 8.82
CA VAL A 155 -8.61 -9.13 9.99
C VAL A 155 -9.42 -10.43 9.83
N ASP A 156 -9.98 -10.64 8.64
CA ASP A 156 -10.84 -11.79 8.35
C ASP A 156 -10.05 -13.08 8.07
N GLN A 157 -8.76 -12.96 7.81
CA GLN A 157 -7.85 -14.09 7.57
C GLN A 157 -6.49 -13.82 8.24
N PRO A 158 -6.38 -14.01 9.57
CA PRO A 158 -5.21 -13.56 10.33
C PRO A 158 -3.89 -14.27 10.02
N ASP A 159 -3.91 -15.35 9.21
CA ASP A 159 -2.72 -16.05 8.71
C ASP A 159 -2.23 -15.52 7.35
N THR A 160 -2.85 -14.45 6.84
CA THR A 160 -2.50 -13.79 5.57
C THR A 160 -2.00 -12.37 5.82
N TRP A 161 -0.78 -12.12 5.36
CA TRP A 161 -0.06 -10.86 5.41
C TRP A 161 -0.12 -10.14 4.08
N TYR A 162 -0.18 -8.82 4.14
CA TYR A 162 -0.10 -7.91 3.01
C TYR A 162 1.08 -6.97 3.21
N PHE A 163 1.94 -6.86 2.21
CA PHE A 163 3.10 -5.99 2.16
C PHE A 163 2.92 -5.00 1.02
N PHE A 164 2.90 -3.71 1.33
CA PHE A 164 2.94 -2.65 0.32
C PHE A 164 4.30 -1.96 0.39
N GLU A 165 5.04 -2.07 -0.70
CA GLU A 165 6.45 -1.67 -0.76
C GLU A 165 6.66 -0.72 -1.93
N VAL A 166 7.38 0.38 -1.68
CA VAL A 166 7.72 1.38 -2.69
C VAL A 166 9.22 1.55 -2.72
N TYR A 167 9.79 1.41 -3.92
CA TYR A 167 11.20 1.54 -4.19
C TYR A 167 11.43 2.73 -5.13
N GLN A 168 12.61 3.34 -5.04
CA GLN A 168 13.00 4.47 -5.88
C GLN A 168 12.88 4.13 -7.38
N ASP A 169 13.24 2.91 -7.75
CA ASP A 169 13.13 2.37 -9.10
C ASP A 169 13.25 0.84 -9.08
N GLU A 170 13.19 0.21 -10.26
CA GLU A 170 13.34 -1.24 -10.40
C GLU A 170 14.73 -1.74 -9.97
N ALA A 171 15.78 -0.94 -10.16
CA ALA A 171 17.13 -1.34 -9.77
C ALA A 171 17.28 -1.39 -8.25
N ALA A 172 16.62 -0.49 -7.51
CA ALA A 172 16.54 -0.55 -6.05
C ALA A 172 15.80 -1.80 -5.58
N TYR A 173 14.72 -2.20 -6.25
CA TYR A 173 14.01 -3.46 -5.95
C TYR A 173 14.89 -4.69 -6.19
N GLU A 174 15.59 -4.76 -7.32
CA GLU A 174 16.51 -5.88 -7.61
C GLU A 174 17.69 -5.91 -6.63
N HIS A 175 18.25 -4.75 -6.28
CA HIS A 175 19.30 -4.66 -5.25
C HIS A 175 18.82 -5.20 -3.91
N HIS A 176 17.62 -4.80 -3.49
CA HIS A 176 17.00 -5.25 -2.25
C HIS A 176 16.92 -6.77 -2.16
N ARG A 177 16.44 -7.42 -3.24
CA ARG A 177 16.38 -8.89 -3.34
C ARG A 177 17.74 -9.57 -3.26
N ASP A 178 18.80 -8.84 -3.61
CA ASP A 178 20.16 -9.36 -3.61
C ASP A 178 20.91 -9.18 -2.28
N THR A 179 20.36 -8.41 -1.36
CA THR A 179 20.97 -8.17 -0.05
C THR A 179 21.05 -9.43 0.82
N ALA A 180 22.02 -9.45 1.74
CA ALA A 180 22.20 -10.56 2.66
C ALA A 180 20.99 -10.73 3.60
N HIS A 181 20.40 -9.64 4.10
CA HIS A 181 19.25 -9.70 5.00
C HIS A 181 17.97 -10.17 4.30
N PHE A 182 17.75 -9.79 3.03
CA PHE A 182 16.62 -10.33 2.26
C PHE A 182 16.77 -11.83 1.98
N LYS A 183 17.97 -12.27 1.57
CA LYS A 183 18.26 -13.70 1.31
C LYS A 183 18.08 -14.55 2.57
N ASP A 184 18.57 -14.05 3.71
CA ASP A 184 18.41 -14.69 5.02
C ASP A 184 16.92 -14.81 5.42
N TYR A 185 16.12 -13.77 5.18
CA TYR A 185 14.66 -13.82 5.37
C TYR A 185 14.00 -14.90 4.52
N ILE A 186 14.29 -14.95 3.21
CA ILE A 186 13.68 -15.95 2.31
C ILE A 186 14.00 -17.37 2.76
N GLU A 187 15.26 -17.65 3.11
CA GLU A 187 15.68 -18.97 3.59
C GLU A 187 14.99 -19.35 4.90
N LYS A 188 14.99 -18.45 5.90
CA LYS A 188 14.44 -18.76 7.23
C LYS A 188 12.91 -18.85 7.25
N SER A 189 12.23 -18.13 6.36
CA SER A 189 10.77 -18.09 6.33
C SER A 189 10.15 -19.22 5.50
N GLU A 190 10.93 -19.91 4.66
CA GLU A 190 10.46 -20.98 3.78
C GLU A 190 9.61 -22.05 4.49
N PRO A 191 9.98 -22.58 5.69
CA PRO A 191 9.20 -23.61 6.36
C PRO A 191 7.78 -23.16 6.79
N PHE A 192 7.56 -21.85 6.92
CA PHE A 192 6.30 -21.28 7.37
C PHE A 192 5.39 -20.86 6.22
N LEU A 193 5.90 -20.80 5.00
CA LEU A 193 5.19 -20.28 3.84
C LEU A 193 4.17 -21.31 3.31
N ILE A 194 2.89 -20.90 3.26
CA ILE A 194 1.84 -21.66 2.57
C ILE A 194 1.73 -21.20 1.11
N ASN A 195 1.69 -19.88 0.90
CA ASN A 195 1.57 -19.27 -0.43
C ASN A 195 2.18 -17.86 -0.41
N LYS A 196 2.77 -17.47 -1.55
CA LYS A 196 3.15 -16.08 -1.84
C LYS A 196 2.63 -15.69 -3.21
N ASP A 197 1.87 -14.60 -3.26
CA ASP A 197 1.54 -13.86 -4.48
C ASP A 197 2.28 -12.52 -4.46
N LEU A 198 2.89 -12.16 -5.57
CA LEU A 198 3.63 -10.90 -5.71
C LEU A 198 3.13 -10.17 -6.95
N GLN A 199 2.53 -9.01 -6.74
CA GLN A 199 2.03 -8.15 -7.80
C GLN A 199 2.98 -6.98 -8.01
N ASN A 200 3.39 -6.79 -9.26
CA ASN A 200 4.02 -5.55 -9.71
C ASN A 200 2.93 -4.52 -10.00
N LEU A 201 3.06 -3.32 -9.42
CA LEU A 201 2.12 -2.24 -9.57
C LEU A 201 2.79 -1.03 -10.21
N THR A 202 2.00 -0.24 -10.95
CA THR A 202 2.40 1.09 -11.43
C THR A 202 1.86 2.15 -10.48
N ALA A 203 2.76 3.01 -9.96
CA ALA A 203 2.43 4.10 -9.06
C ALA A 203 1.67 5.22 -9.79
N ASP A 204 0.44 5.51 -9.37
CA ASP A 204 -0.39 6.58 -9.95
C ASP A 204 -0.39 7.83 -9.07
N LEU A 205 -0.85 7.70 -7.82
CA LEU A 205 -0.96 8.80 -6.86
C LEU A 205 -0.44 8.32 -5.50
N LEU A 206 0.68 8.86 -5.03
CA LEU A 206 1.23 8.47 -3.73
C LEU A 206 1.46 9.71 -2.86
N VAL A 207 0.79 9.74 -1.71
CA VAL A 207 0.92 10.82 -0.72
C VAL A 207 1.10 10.29 0.70
N ASN A 208 2.00 10.90 1.48
CA ASN A 208 2.13 10.64 2.91
C ASN A 208 2.71 11.83 3.68
N ARG A 209 2.61 11.81 5.01
CA ARG A 209 3.04 12.93 5.87
C ARG A 209 4.52 12.91 6.33
N GLY A 210 5.35 12.00 5.83
CA GLY A 210 6.74 11.86 6.28
C GLY A 210 6.88 11.14 7.61
#